data_AF-A0A5C7AQC8-F1
#
_entry.id   AF-A0A5C7AQC8-F1
#
_cell.length_a   1.000
_cell.length_b   1.000
_cell.length_c   1.000
_cell.angle_alpha   90.00
_cell.angle_beta   90.00
_cell.angle_gamma   90.00
#
_symmetry.space_group_name_H-M   'P 1'
#
loop_
_entity.id
_entity.type
_entity.pdbx_description
1 polymer ?
#
loop_
_entity_poly.entity_id
_entity_poly.type
_entity_poly.pdbx_seq_one_letter_code
_entity_poly.pdbx_strand_id
1 'polypeptide(L)'
;MDDAQRTFIYAKELAYNFLQYKERLYTFSWIKFENFDQVLNNFYASYFAGALILPKAKITEQLTTLFENETFDEHLFLEIINSYNASPESFYQRLTNVLPKEFNIQDLFFLRFTHRAGSERFHLKKELHLSHQHSPRANETNEHYCRRWVSLRVLKTISSTKEDHVFDLQISDYPDDDMKYLLLSSATKDPFRDNQYRSISIGLLINKHLQRKIGFLNDPKIKTTKVGVTCERCAITDCEVRQAPPILLERKNKNAQIETVVADLQKRLG
;
A
#
# COMPACT_ATOMS: atom_id res chain seq x y z
N MET A 1 4.79 -18.83 -15.67
CA MET A 1 5.08 -18.80 -14.22
C MET A 1 6.55 -18.45 -14.08
N ASP A 2 6.84 -17.30 -13.48
CA ASP A 2 8.22 -16.86 -13.28
C ASP A 2 8.90 -17.65 -12.15
N ASP A 3 10.22 -17.47 -11.99
CA ASP A 3 11.00 -18.23 -11.01
C ASP A 3 10.64 -17.87 -9.56
N ALA A 4 10.43 -16.59 -9.26
CA ALA A 4 10.01 -16.13 -7.94
C ALA A 4 8.67 -16.73 -7.50
N GLN A 5 7.71 -16.87 -8.42
CA GLN A 5 6.44 -17.56 -8.18
C GLN A 5 6.64 -19.03 -7.86
N ARG A 6 7.51 -19.74 -8.60
CA ARG A 6 7.86 -21.14 -8.33
C ARG A 6 8.46 -21.29 -6.94
N THR A 7 9.42 -20.43 -6.59
CA THR A 7 10.04 -20.42 -5.26
C THR A 7 9.02 -20.21 -4.16
N PHE A 8 8.09 -19.24 -4.33
CA PHE A 8 7.03 -19.01 -3.34
C PHE A 8 6.10 -20.21 -3.17
N ILE A 9 5.71 -20.88 -4.27
CA ILE A 9 4.87 -22.08 -4.23
C ILE A 9 5.58 -23.21 -3.49
N TYR A 10 6.84 -23.50 -3.83
CA TYR A 10 7.60 -24.56 -3.16
C TYR A 10 7.84 -24.26 -1.68
N ALA A 11 8.18 -23.02 -1.34
CA ALA A 11 8.33 -22.61 0.05
C ALA A 11 7.04 -22.80 0.86
N LYS A 12 5.88 -22.58 0.22
CA LYS A 12 4.57 -22.79 0.83
C LYS A 12 4.24 -24.27 0.99
N GLU A 13 4.59 -25.12 0.03
CA GLU A 13 4.48 -26.58 0.20
C GLU A 13 5.39 -27.11 1.32
N LEU A 14 6.61 -26.59 1.43
CA LEU A 14 7.49 -26.89 2.57
C LEU A 14 6.83 -26.47 3.89
N ALA A 15 6.22 -25.29 3.94
CA ALA A 15 5.50 -24.82 5.12
C ALA A 15 4.36 -25.76 5.51
N TYR A 16 3.52 -26.17 4.55
CA TYR A 16 2.42 -27.08 4.83
C TYR A 16 2.89 -28.43 5.37
N ASN A 17 3.98 -28.96 4.83
CA ASN A 17 4.56 -30.21 5.31
C ASN A 17 5.17 -30.05 6.71
N PHE A 18 5.95 -28.98 6.94
CA PHE A 18 6.59 -28.70 8.23
C PHE A 18 5.57 -28.46 9.34
N LEU A 19 4.52 -27.68 9.07
CA LEU A 19 3.45 -27.36 10.02
C LEU A 19 2.39 -28.47 10.13
N GLN A 20 2.52 -29.53 9.31
CA GLN A 20 1.60 -30.68 9.26
C GLN A 20 0.13 -30.30 8.99
N TYR A 21 -0.09 -29.21 8.24
CA TYR A 21 -1.45 -28.79 7.87
C TYR A 21 -2.02 -29.69 6.77
N LYS A 22 -3.16 -30.31 7.09
CA LYS A 22 -3.92 -31.20 6.20
C LYS A 22 -5.01 -30.47 5.42
N GLU A 23 -5.69 -29.53 6.07
CA GLU A 23 -6.67 -28.64 5.45
C GLU A 23 -5.94 -27.54 4.68
N ARG A 24 -5.73 -27.76 3.38
CA ARG A 24 -4.97 -26.84 2.53
C ARG A 24 -5.41 -26.86 1.07
N LEU A 25 -4.97 -25.85 0.32
CA LEU A 25 -5.14 -25.81 -1.12
C LEU A 25 -4.07 -26.68 -1.79
N TYR A 26 -4.48 -27.49 -2.77
CA TYR A 26 -3.58 -28.27 -3.62
C TYR A 26 -3.33 -27.62 -4.99
N THR A 27 -4.04 -26.52 -5.28
CA THR A 27 -3.86 -25.77 -6.53
C THR A 27 -3.56 -24.31 -6.23
N PHE A 28 -2.68 -23.71 -7.04
CA PHE A 28 -2.30 -22.31 -6.89
C PHE A 28 -3.04 -21.39 -7.88
N SER A 29 -3.43 -21.91 -9.04
CA SER A 29 -4.13 -21.18 -10.11
C SER A 29 -5.61 -20.96 -9.82
N TRP A 30 -6.24 -21.84 -9.04
CA TRP A 30 -7.66 -21.74 -8.68
C TRP A 30 -7.86 -21.86 -7.17
N ILE A 31 -7.92 -20.70 -6.51
CA ILE A 31 -8.09 -20.63 -5.07
C ILE A 31 -9.58 -20.62 -4.75
N LYS A 32 -10.08 -21.75 -4.23
CA LYS A 32 -11.40 -21.85 -3.60
C LYS A 32 -11.22 -22.46 -2.22
N PHE A 33 -11.57 -21.70 -1.19
CA PHE A 33 -11.56 -22.18 0.19
C PHE A 33 -12.91 -22.79 0.52
N GLU A 34 -12.89 -23.99 1.10
CA GLU A 34 -14.11 -24.71 1.51
C GLU A 34 -14.46 -24.46 2.97
N ASN A 35 -13.45 -24.15 3.80
CA ASN A 35 -13.61 -23.90 5.23
C ASN A 35 -12.61 -22.84 5.73
N PHE A 36 -12.82 -22.41 6.97
CA PHE A 36 -11.96 -21.40 7.61
C PHE A 36 -10.52 -21.91 7.84
N ASP A 37 -10.35 -23.18 8.19
CA ASP A 37 -9.02 -23.75 8.45
C ASP A 37 -8.13 -23.70 7.22
N GLN A 38 -8.67 -23.95 6.02
CA GLN A 38 -7.93 -23.79 4.76
C GLN A 38 -7.47 -22.35 4.55
N VAL A 39 -8.29 -21.35 4.92
CA VAL A 39 -7.91 -19.93 4.85
C VAL A 39 -6.77 -19.63 5.80
N LEU A 40 -6.90 -20.07 7.06
CA LEU A 40 -5.93 -19.82 8.12
C LEU A 40 -4.59 -20.54 7.84
N ASN A 41 -4.63 -21.81 7.48
CA ASN A 41 -3.46 -22.60 7.13
C ASN A 41 -2.74 -22.03 5.90
N ASN A 42 -3.51 -21.57 4.91
CA ASN A 42 -2.96 -20.86 3.75
C ASN A 42 -2.27 -19.56 4.13
N PHE A 43 -2.83 -18.80 5.08
CA PHE A 43 -2.20 -17.60 5.61
C PHE A 43 -0.87 -17.92 6.31
N TYR A 44 -0.85 -18.87 7.24
CA TYR A 44 0.37 -19.28 7.95
C TYR A 44 1.44 -19.84 7.02
N ALA A 45 1.06 -20.67 6.05
CA ALA A 45 1.99 -21.20 5.06
C ALA A 45 2.57 -20.09 4.16
N SER A 46 1.76 -19.08 3.80
CA SER A 46 2.23 -17.92 3.04
C SER A 46 3.18 -17.04 3.86
N TYR A 47 2.91 -16.85 5.16
CA TYR A 47 3.81 -16.15 6.08
C TYR A 47 5.16 -16.88 6.20
N PHE A 48 5.11 -18.20 6.41
CA PHE A 48 6.31 -19.04 6.48
C PHE A 48 7.13 -18.94 5.19
N ALA A 49 6.48 -19.06 4.03
CA ALA A 49 7.15 -18.96 2.73
C ALA A 49 7.85 -17.61 2.57
N GLY A 50 7.17 -16.51 2.92
CA GLY A 50 7.77 -15.18 2.92
C GLY A 50 8.96 -15.07 3.88
N ALA A 51 8.86 -15.63 5.08
CA ALA A 51 9.96 -15.62 6.05
C ALA A 51 11.17 -16.46 5.63
N LEU A 52 10.94 -17.55 4.90
CA LEU A 52 11.99 -18.41 4.36
C LEU A 52 12.74 -17.72 3.20
N ILE A 53 12.00 -17.09 2.29
CA ILE A 53 12.57 -16.43 1.10
C ILE A 53 13.23 -15.11 1.46
N LEU A 54 12.68 -14.39 2.43
CA LEU A 54 13.18 -13.11 2.93
C LEU A 54 13.59 -13.24 4.41
N PRO A 55 14.79 -13.79 4.69
CA PRO A 55 15.28 -13.99 6.04
C PRO A 55 15.37 -12.67 6.81
N LYS A 56 14.81 -12.68 8.02
CA LYS A 56 14.67 -11.51 8.88
C LYS A 56 16.01 -10.79 9.11
N ALA A 57 17.07 -11.53 9.47
CA ALA A 57 18.37 -10.94 9.77
C ALA A 57 18.94 -10.17 8.58
N LYS A 58 18.94 -10.79 7.39
CA LYS A 58 19.48 -10.18 6.16
C LYS A 58 18.71 -8.92 5.74
N ILE A 59 17.37 -8.98 5.77
CA ILE A 59 16.55 -7.82 5.38
C ILE A 59 16.66 -6.69 6.40
N THR A 60 16.78 -7.00 7.70
CA THR A 60 17.00 -5.99 8.74
C THR A 60 18.33 -5.27 8.53
N GLU A 61 19.41 -6.00 8.26
CA GLU A 61 20.73 -5.41 7.99
C GLU A 61 20.68 -4.48 6.78
N GLN A 62 20.17 -4.97 5.65
CA GLN A 62 20.04 -4.19 4.42
C GLN A 62 19.19 -2.92 4.57
N LEU A 63 18.05 -3.02 5.28
CA LEU A 63 17.19 -1.86 5.55
C LEU A 63 17.82 -0.89 6.52
N THR A 64 18.60 -1.37 7.49
CA THR A 64 19.35 -0.50 8.42
C THR A 64 20.31 0.38 7.64
N THR A 65 21.12 -0.22 6.75
CA THR A 65 22.04 0.52 5.88
C THR A 65 21.32 1.58 5.04
N LEU A 66 20.18 1.23 4.45
CA LEU A 66 19.39 2.18 3.66
C LEU A 66 18.83 3.32 4.52
N PHE A 67 18.32 3.03 5.72
CA PHE A 67 17.69 4.00 6.62
C PHE A 67 18.67 4.96 7.27
N GLU A 68 19.94 4.58 7.40
CA GLU A 68 21.01 5.44 7.93
C GLU A 68 21.48 6.50 6.93
N ASN A 69 21.17 6.35 5.63
CA ASN A 69 21.53 7.34 4.61
C ASN A 69 20.74 8.66 4.77
N GLU A 70 21.43 9.79 4.58
CA GLU A 70 20.82 11.13 4.59
C GLU A 70 20.01 11.43 3.32
N THR A 71 20.27 10.70 2.23
CA THR A 71 19.54 10.79 0.96
C THR A 71 19.06 9.41 0.55
N PHE A 72 17.89 9.33 -0.08
CA PHE A 72 17.32 8.05 -0.51
C PHE A 72 18.10 7.50 -1.71
N ASP A 73 18.71 6.34 -1.52
CA ASP A 73 19.39 5.60 -2.57
C ASP A 73 18.43 4.61 -3.24
N GLU A 74 17.85 5.03 -4.35
CA GLU A 74 16.93 4.21 -5.14
C GLU A 74 17.61 2.94 -5.69
N HIS A 75 18.87 3.04 -6.10
CA HIS A 75 19.61 1.90 -6.63
C HIS A 75 19.78 0.83 -5.54
N LEU A 76 20.25 1.24 -4.36
CA LEU A 76 20.37 0.33 -3.21
C LEU A 76 19.03 -0.29 -2.84
N PHE A 77 17.93 0.48 -2.83
CA PHE A 77 16.60 -0.06 -2.53
C PHE A 77 16.16 -1.12 -3.56
N LEU A 78 16.39 -0.88 -4.86
CA LEU A 78 16.09 -1.83 -5.92
C LEU A 78 16.99 -3.07 -5.85
N GLU A 79 18.28 -2.91 -5.54
CA GLU A 79 19.20 -4.02 -5.29
C GLU A 79 18.73 -4.90 -4.13
N ILE A 80 18.28 -4.29 -3.02
CA ILE A 80 17.72 -5.04 -1.88
C ILE A 80 16.53 -5.88 -2.34
N ILE A 81 15.57 -5.30 -3.07
CA ILE A 81 14.41 -6.03 -3.60
C ILE A 81 14.86 -7.19 -4.49
N ASN A 82 15.77 -6.93 -5.42
CA ASN A 82 16.24 -7.90 -6.41
C ASN A 82 17.20 -8.96 -5.84
N SER A 83 17.76 -8.74 -4.64
CA SER A 83 18.64 -9.70 -3.96
C SER A 83 17.91 -10.94 -3.42
N TYR A 84 16.58 -10.96 -3.52
CA TYR A 84 15.73 -12.07 -3.14
C TYR A 84 15.00 -12.62 -4.36
N ASN A 85 14.83 -13.94 -4.41
CA ASN A 85 13.98 -14.57 -5.43
C ASN A 85 12.50 -14.44 -5.05
N ALA A 86 12.03 -13.20 -4.93
CA ALA A 86 10.69 -12.86 -4.48
C ALA A 86 10.10 -11.76 -5.36
N SER A 87 8.79 -11.78 -5.56
CA SER A 87 8.11 -10.66 -6.20
C SER A 87 8.15 -9.40 -5.31
N PRO A 88 8.04 -8.19 -5.88
CA PRO A 88 7.85 -6.98 -5.07
C PRO A 88 6.69 -7.13 -4.08
N GLU A 89 5.57 -7.77 -4.48
CA GLU A 89 4.46 -8.02 -3.55
C GLU A 89 4.87 -8.81 -2.31
N SER A 90 5.68 -9.86 -2.47
CA SER A 90 6.21 -10.67 -1.36
C SER A 90 7.16 -9.85 -0.48
N PHE A 91 8.00 -9.01 -1.09
CA PHE A 91 8.91 -8.11 -0.38
C PHE A 91 8.15 -7.12 0.51
N TYR A 92 7.22 -6.34 -0.06
CA TYR A 92 6.44 -5.36 0.71
C TYR A 92 5.54 -6.01 1.77
N GLN A 93 4.96 -7.19 1.49
CA GLN A 93 4.22 -7.95 2.52
C GLN A 93 5.14 -8.42 3.65
N ARG A 94 6.41 -8.73 3.37
CA ARG A 94 7.37 -9.05 4.43
C ARG A 94 7.69 -7.83 5.29
N LEU A 95 7.79 -6.64 4.67
CA LEU A 95 8.05 -5.39 5.39
C LEU A 95 6.98 -5.07 6.44
N THR A 96 5.71 -5.42 6.21
CA THR A 96 4.64 -5.21 7.22
C THR A 96 4.89 -6.00 8.51
N ASN A 97 5.78 -7.00 8.50
CA ASN A 97 6.16 -7.77 9.68
C ASN A 97 7.53 -7.35 10.24
N VAL A 98 8.48 -7.05 9.35
CA VAL A 98 9.85 -6.68 9.73
C VAL A 98 9.90 -5.27 10.32
N LEU A 99 9.23 -4.29 9.71
CA LEU A 99 9.27 -2.90 10.15
C LEU A 99 8.74 -2.69 11.57
N PRO A 100 7.59 -3.29 11.97
CA PRO A 100 7.13 -3.20 13.35
C PRO A 100 8.07 -3.92 14.33
N LYS A 101 8.56 -5.11 13.96
CA LYS A 101 9.30 -5.96 14.90
C LYS A 101 10.73 -5.49 15.15
N GLU A 102 11.42 -5.05 14.11
CA GLU A 102 12.86 -4.77 14.16
C GLU A 102 13.15 -3.26 14.26
N PHE A 103 12.27 -2.42 13.73
CA PHE A 103 12.44 -0.95 13.73
C PHE A 103 11.43 -0.21 14.61
N ASN A 104 10.47 -0.94 15.20
CA ASN A 104 9.35 -0.37 15.96
C ASN A 104 8.51 0.64 15.15
N ILE A 105 8.41 0.44 13.83
CA ILE A 105 7.57 1.24 12.93
C ILE A 105 6.22 0.55 12.83
N GLN A 106 5.29 0.90 13.72
CA GLN A 106 3.97 0.26 13.80
C GLN A 106 2.91 0.99 12.97
N ASP A 107 3.08 2.30 12.80
CA ASP A 107 2.15 3.16 12.06
C ASP A 107 2.40 3.06 10.56
N LEU A 108 1.94 1.94 10.01
CA LEU A 108 2.04 1.67 8.58
C LEU A 108 0.75 1.09 8.00
N PHE A 109 0.62 1.28 6.70
CA PHE A 109 -0.40 0.64 5.89
C PHE A 109 0.20 0.01 4.64
N PHE A 110 -0.53 -0.95 4.07
CA PHE A 110 -0.21 -1.61 2.82
C PHE A 110 -1.38 -1.47 1.86
N LEU A 111 -1.09 -1.06 0.62
CA LEU A 111 -2.07 -0.93 -0.46
C LEU A 111 -1.67 -1.79 -1.65
N ARG A 112 -2.65 -2.53 -2.19
CA ARG A 112 -2.53 -3.20 -3.49
C ARG A 112 -3.57 -2.65 -4.46
N PHE A 113 -3.12 -1.95 -5.49
CA PHE A 113 -3.98 -1.52 -6.58
C PHE A 113 -3.84 -2.45 -7.78
N THR A 114 -4.89 -2.48 -8.60
CA THR A 114 -4.86 -3.07 -9.94
C THR A 114 -5.41 -2.08 -10.96
N HIS A 115 -4.85 -2.11 -12.16
CA HIS A 115 -5.20 -1.23 -13.26
C HIS A 115 -5.12 -2.01 -14.57
N ARG A 116 -6.10 -1.81 -15.45
CA ARG A 116 -6.11 -2.40 -16.81
C ARG A 116 -5.69 -1.32 -17.79
N ALA A 117 -4.78 -1.65 -18.72
CA ALA A 117 -4.39 -0.73 -19.80
C ALA A 117 -5.62 -0.16 -20.50
N GLY A 118 -5.60 1.14 -20.77
CA GLY A 118 -6.70 1.86 -21.44
C GLY A 118 -7.92 2.17 -20.56
N SER A 119 -7.93 1.76 -19.29
CA SER A 119 -9.00 2.13 -18.35
C SER A 119 -8.57 3.26 -17.43
N GLU A 120 -9.40 4.27 -17.21
CA GLU A 120 -9.15 5.27 -16.16
C GLU A 120 -9.44 4.73 -14.74
N ARG A 121 -9.93 3.50 -14.59
CA ARG A 121 -10.27 2.94 -13.28
C ARG A 121 -9.07 2.25 -12.62
N PHE A 122 -9.00 2.44 -11.31
CA PHE A 122 -8.02 1.80 -10.42
C PHE A 122 -8.80 1.12 -9.31
N HIS A 123 -8.46 -0.13 -9.03
CA HIS A 123 -9.16 -0.92 -8.03
C HIS A 123 -8.23 -1.28 -6.89
N LEU A 124 -8.56 -0.81 -5.69
CA LEU A 124 -7.94 -1.27 -4.45
C LEU A 124 -8.40 -2.71 -4.19
N LYS A 125 -7.47 -3.65 -4.20
CA LYS A 125 -7.73 -5.09 -4.00
C LYS A 125 -7.39 -5.56 -2.60
N LYS A 126 -6.41 -4.92 -1.96
CA LYS A 126 -6.05 -5.20 -0.57
C LYS A 126 -5.64 -3.90 0.10
N GLU A 127 -6.12 -3.74 1.32
CA GLU A 127 -5.78 -2.67 2.22
C GLU A 127 -5.55 -3.31 3.59
N LEU A 128 -4.41 -3.01 4.20
CA LEU A 128 -4.07 -3.46 5.54
C LEU A 128 -3.53 -2.27 6.30
N HIS A 129 -4.12 -2.00 7.46
CA HIS A 129 -3.61 -1.03 8.43
C HIS A 129 -3.18 -1.78 9.67
N LEU A 130 -1.94 -1.58 10.13
CA LEU A 130 -1.48 -2.19 11.38
C LEU A 130 -1.87 -1.37 12.62
N SER A 131 -2.06 -0.06 12.47
CA SER A 131 -2.66 0.79 13.50
C SER A 131 -4.05 1.29 13.08
N HIS A 132 -5.00 1.27 14.01
CA HIS A 132 -6.44 1.42 13.76
C HIS A 132 -6.90 2.82 13.29
N GLN A 133 -6.01 3.79 13.09
CA GLN A 133 -6.37 5.21 13.04
C GLN A 133 -5.96 5.98 11.77
N HIS A 134 -5.64 5.32 10.65
CA HIS A 134 -5.05 6.04 9.52
C HIS A 134 -5.88 6.06 8.23
N SER A 135 -5.83 7.21 7.56
CA SER A 135 -6.12 7.38 6.15
C SER A 135 -5.08 6.59 5.32
N PRO A 136 -5.44 6.02 4.16
CA PRO A 136 -6.66 6.30 3.42
C PRO A 136 -7.68 5.16 3.45
N ARG A 137 -8.78 5.32 4.19
CA ARG A 137 -9.94 4.43 4.10
C ARG A 137 -10.89 4.89 3.00
N ALA A 138 -11.00 4.13 1.92
CA ALA A 138 -12.04 4.33 0.91
C ALA A 138 -12.99 3.14 0.94
N ASN A 139 -14.09 3.26 1.67
CA ASN A 139 -15.07 2.18 1.85
C ASN A 139 -16.09 2.08 0.70
N GLU A 140 -15.94 2.81 -0.41
CA GLU A 140 -17.00 2.91 -1.41
C GLU A 140 -16.56 2.47 -2.82
N THR A 141 -17.41 1.63 -3.42
CA THR A 141 -17.16 0.88 -4.67
C THR A 141 -17.13 1.72 -5.94
N ASN A 142 -17.33 3.04 -5.86
CA ASN A 142 -17.44 3.90 -7.04
C ASN A 142 -16.80 5.29 -6.88
N GLU A 143 -15.88 5.46 -5.93
CA GLU A 143 -15.13 6.72 -5.77
C GLU A 143 -13.83 6.72 -6.56
N HIS A 144 -13.33 7.91 -6.88
CA HIS A 144 -12.10 8.11 -7.65
C HIS A 144 -10.93 8.40 -6.73
N TYR A 145 -10.10 7.39 -6.48
CA TYR A 145 -8.84 7.53 -5.74
C TYR A 145 -7.98 8.68 -6.25
N CYS A 146 -7.32 9.37 -5.31
CA CYS A 146 -6.49 10.53 -5.60
C CYS A 146 -5.40 10.21 -6.64
N ARG A 147 -5.43 10.89 -7.78
CA ARG A 147 -4.44 10.72 -8.86
C ARG A 147 -3.03 11.21 -8.53
N ARG A 148 -2.87 11.92 -7.40
CA ARG A 148 -1.58 12.38 -6.88
C ARG A 148 -0.83 11.29 -6.10
N TRP A 149 -1.45 10.14 -5.81
CA TRP A 149 -0.77 9.04 -5.14
C TRP A 149 0.28 8.38 -6.05
N VAL A 150 1.49 8.23 -5.51
CA VAL A 150 2.57 7.47 -6.16
C VAL A 150 2.09 6.06 -6.55
N SER A 151 1.27 5.42 -5.70
CA SER A 151 0.68 4.10 -5.95
C SER A 151 -0.09 3.98 -7.25
N LEU A 152 -0.69 5.08 -7.74
CA LEU A 152 -1.39 5.11 -9.02
C LEU A 152 -0.50 5.65 -10.15
N ARG A 153 0.45 6.54 -9.84
CA ARG A 153 1.41 7.03 -10.84
C ARG A 153 2.24 5.89 -11.41
N VAL A 154 2.82 5.04 -10.55
CA VAL A 154 3.64 3.90 -11.00
C VAL A 154 2.85 2.96 -11.93
N LEU A 155 1.54 2.82 -11.72
CA LEU A 155 0.64 2.05 -12.58
C LEU A 155 0.42 2.71 -13.96
N LYS A 156 0.31 4.04 -14.01
CA LYS A 156 0.23 4.77 -15.29
C LYS A 156 1.56 4.72 -16.04
N THR A 157 2.68 4.83 -15.32
CA THR A 157 4.02 4.76 -15.91
C THR A 157 4.25 3.39 -16.52
N ILE A 158 4.10 2.30 -15.76
CA ILE A 158 4.37 0.94 -16.27
C ILE A 158 3.45 0.54 -17.42
N SER A 159 2.18 1.01 -17.43
CA SER A 159 1.25 0.72 -18.52
C SER A 159 1.63 1.43 -19.82
N SER A 160 2.37 2.54 -19.73
CA SER A 160 2.82 3.34 -20.86
C SER A 160 4.21 2.94 -21.34
N THR A 161 5.17 2.74 -20.43
CA THR A 161 6.56 2.41 -20.76
C THR A 161 6.78 0.92 -21.02
N LYS A 162 5.87 0.05 -20.54
CA LYS A 162 5.93 -1.42 -20.65
C LYS A 162 7.16 -2.07 -20.00
N GLU A 163 7.84 -1.34 -19.11
CA GLU A 163 8.87 -1.86 -18.23
C GLU A 163 8.35 -3.04 -17.38
N ASP A 164 9.26 -3.86 -16.86
CA ASP A 164 8.88 -5.02 -16.05
C ASP A 164 8.61 -4.66 -14.59
N HIS A 165 9.31 -3.64 -14.08
CA HIS A 165 9.14 -3.10 -12.74
C HIS A 165 9.37 -1.59 -12.76
N VAL A 166 8.39 -0.83 -12.27
CA VAL A 166 8.52 0.61 -12.02
C VAL A 166 8.46 0.85 -10.52
N PHE A 167 9.41 1.58 -9.97
CA PHE A 167 9.43 2.02 -8.58
C PHE A 167 9.37 3.55 -8.52
N ASP A 168 8.74 4.08 -7.47
CA ASP A 168 8.74 5.51 -7.16
C ASP A 168 8.40 5.70 -5.66
N LEU A 169 8.75 6.86 -5.12
CA LEU A 169 8.45 7.24 -3.74
C LEU A 169 7.88 8.66 -3.64
N GLN A 170 7.15 8.92 -2.55
CA GLN A 170 6.69 10.27 -2.24
C GLN A 170 6.43 10.44 -0.75
N ILE A 171 6.37 11.69 -0.30
CA ILE A 171 5.71 12.04 0.95
C ILE A 171 4.29 12.52 0.61
N SER A 172 3.30 11.77 1.06
CA SER A 172 1.88 12.14 0.99
C SER A 172 1.53 13.01 2.18
N ASP A 173 1.16 14.26 1.93
CA ASP A 173 0.66 15.20 2.93
C ASP A 173 -0.87 15.26 2.85
N TYR A 174 -1.57 14.86 3.92
CA TYR A 174 -3.03 14.89 4.02
C TYR A 174 -3.45 16.11 4.84
N PRO A 175 -3.84 17.22 4.20
CA PRO A 175 -4.11 18.47 4.90
C PRO A 175 -5.31 18.40 5.86
N ASP A 176 -6.28 17.53 5.55
CA ASP A 176 -7.51 17.36 6.34
C ASP A 176 -7.24 16.67 7.69
N ASP A 177 -6.20 15.84 7.77
CA ASP A 177 -5.88 15.01 8.93
C ASP A 177 -4.60 15.48 9.66
N ASP A 178 -3.87 16.45 9.11
CA ASP A 178 -2.52 16.88 9.54
C ASP A 178 -1.52 15.70 9.63
N MET A 179 -1.65 14.74 8.70
CA MET A 179 -0.83 13.53 8.66
C MET A 179 0.03 13.48 7.41
N LYS A 180 1.30 13.09 7.58
CA LYS A 180 2.24 12.85 6.49
C LYS A 180 2.70 11.41 6.47
N TYR A 181 2.77 10.81 5.29
CA TYR A 181 3.24 9.44 5.13
C TYR A 181 4.36 9.37 4.09
N LEU A 182 5.45 8.69 4.41
CA LEU A 182 6.42 8.25 3.41
C LEU A 182 5.82 7.03 2.69
N LEU A 183 5.62 7.12 1.38
CA LEU A 183 5.13 6.04 0.55
C LEU A 183 6.25 5.54 -0.36
N LEU A 184 6.46 4.22 -0.34
CA LEU A 184 7.28 3.48 -1.29
C LEU A 184 6.35 2.63 -2.14
N SER A 185 6.48 2.68 -3.47
CA SER A 185 5.57 1.96 -4.36
C SER A 185 6.28 1.28 -5.51
N SER A 186 5.94 0.02 -5.76
CA SER A 186 6.39 -0.75 -6.91
C SER A 186 5.20 -1.22 -7.74
N ALA A 187 5.29 -1.08 -9.06
CA ALA A 187 4.34 -1.64 -10.01
C ALA A 187 4.97 -2.75 -10.86
N THR A 188 4.20 -3.80 -11.15
CA THR A 188 4.56 -4.89 -12.06
C THR A 188 3.37 -5.25 -12.94
N LYS A 189 3.62 -5.96 -14.04
CA LYS A 189 2.57 -6.69 -14.77
C LYS A 189 1.89 -7.70 -13.85
N ASP A 190 0.59 -7.93 -14.05
CA ASP A 190 -0.13 -9.01 -13.38
C ASP A 190 0.29 -10.34 -14.01
N PRO A 191 0.76 -11.32 -13.23
CA PRO A 191 1.31 -12.54 -13.79
C PRO A 191 0.24 -13.54 -14.27
N PHE A 192 -1.04 -13.27 -14.00
CA PHE A 192 -2.15 -14.15 -14.37
C PHE A 192 -3.09 -13.53 -15.41
N ARG A 193 -2.95 -12.23 -15.71
CA ARG A 193 -3.91 -11.49 -16.54
C ARG A 193 -3.21 -10.54 -17.49
N ASP A 194 -3.41 -10.77 -18.79
CA ASP A 194 -2.88 -9.92 -19.84
C ASP A 194 -3.41 -8.49 -19.76
N ASN A 195 -2.55 -7.52 -20.09
CA ASN A 195 -2.86 -6.08 -20.06
C ASN A 195 -3.37 -5.56 -18.71
N GLN A 196 -3.08 -6.28 -17.62
CA GLN A 196 -3.34 -5.84 -16.26
C GLN A 196 -2.03 -5.61 -15.52
N TYR A 197 -2.02 -4.57 -14.70
CA TYR A 197 -0.90 -4.16 -13.86
C TYR A 197 -1.36 -4.10 -12.41
N ARG A 198 -0.42 -4.29 -11.50
CA ARG A 198 -0.64 -4.16 -10.06
C ARG A 198 0.43 -3.27 -9.47
N SER A 199 0.07 -2.45 -8.49
CA SER A 199 1.03 -1.77 -7.65
C SER A 199 0.86 -2.19 -6.21
N ILE A 200 2.00 -2.25 -5.52
CA ILE A 200 2.12 -2.58 -4.12
C ILE A 200 2.82 -1.42 -3.46
N SER A 201 2.21 -0.90 -2.40
CA SER A 201 2.75 0.26 -1.68
C SER A 201 2.73 0.01 -0.19
N ILE A 202 3.76 0.52 0.48
CA ILE A 202 3.77 0.66 1.93
C ILE A 202 3.83 2.14 2.26
N GLY A 203 2.95 2.57 3.17
CA GLY A 203 2.95 3.92 3.71
C GLY A 203 3.37 3.88 5.16
N LEU A 204 4.30 4.75 5.55
CA LEU A 204 4.82 4.87 6.92
C LEU A 204 4.48 6.26 7.45
N LEU A 205 3.77 6.35 8.58
CA LEU A 205 3.42 7.62 9.19
C LEU A 205 4.69 8.35 9.66
N ILE A 206 4.86 9.59 9.21
CA ILE A 206 5.95 10.48 9.62
C ILE A 206 5.60 11.05 10.99
N ASN A 207 5.94 10.28 12.02
CA ASN A 207 5.93 10.70 13.42
C ASN A 207 7.37 10.94 13.90
N LYS A 208 7.52 11.42 15.15
CA LYS A 208 8.85 11.67 15.76
C LYS A 208 9.73 10.41 15.84
N HIS A 209 9.11 9.22 15.89
CA HIS A 209 9.85 7.95 15.91
C HIS A 209 10.42 7.63 14.53
N LEU A 210 9.61 7.72 13.47
CA LEU A 210 10.07 7.51 12.09
C LEU A 210 11.17 8.50 11.72
N GLN A 211 11.02 9.78 12.12
CA GLN A 211 12.03 10.83 11.89
C GLN A 211 13.39 10.54 12.51
N ARG A 212 13.45 9.78 13.61
CA ARG A 212 14.72 9.35 14.21
C ARG A 212 15.29 8.10 13.55
N LYS A 213 14.48 7.36 12.80
CA LYS A 213 14.86 6.07 12.21
C LYS A 213 15.25 6.18 10.75
N ILE A 214 14.63 7.08 9.98
CA ILE A 214 14.88 7.26 8.55
C ILE A 214 15.61 8.59 8.34
N GLY A 215 16.89 8.52 7.97
CA GLY A 215 17.76 9.68 7.74
C GLY A 215 17.34 10.52 6.54
N PHE A 216 16.79 9.88 5.50
CA PHE A 216 16.48 10.54 4.23
C PHE A 216 15.10 11.21 4.15
N LEU A 217 14.35 11.34 5.24
CA LEU A 217 13.02 11.99 5.18
C LEU A 217 13.07 13.45 4.72
N ASN A 218 14.20 14.11 4.91
CA ASN A 218 14.43 15.50 4.50
C ASN A 218 15.14 15.61 3.14
N ASP A 219 15.34 14.50 2.43
CA ASP A 219 15.98 14.51 1.11
C ASP A 219 15.14 15.36 0.13
N PRO A 220 15.69 16.43 -0.45
CA PRO A 220 14.96 17.30 -1.36
C PRO A 220 14.50 16.61 -2.65
N LYS A 221 15.05 15.44 -2.98
CA LYS A 221 14.59 14.62 -4.11
C LYS A 221 13.23 13.97 -3.85
N ILE A 222 12.85 13.77 -2.58
CA ILE A 222 11.57 13.16 -2.23
C ILE A 222 10.45 14.19 -2.33
N LYS A 223 9.59 14.02 -3.33
CA LYS A 223 8.49 14.94 -3.57
C LYS A 223 7.45 14.85 -2.45
N THR A 224 7.26 15.95 -1.73
CA THR A 224 6.12 16.12 -0.83
C THR A 224 4.93 16.65 -1.62
N THR A 225 3.81 15.93 -1.59
CA THR A 225 2.61 16.26 -2.37
C THR A 225 1.39 16.30 -1.47
N LYS A 226 0.59 17.37 -1.57
CA LYS A 226 -0.74 17.42 -0.94
C LYS A 226 -1.70 16.48 -1.66
N VAL A 227 -2.25 15.52 -0.93
CA VAL A 227 -3.12 14.48 -1.46
C VAL A 227 -4.44 14.41 -0.69
N GLY A 228 -5.46 13.85 -1.34
CA GLY A 228 -6.69 13.42 -0.67
C GLY A 228 -6.80 11.89 -0.70
N VAL A 229 -7.92 11.37 -0.19
CA VAL A 229 -8.25 9.94 -0.30
C VAL A 229 -8.93 9.64 -1.63
N THR A 230 -10.07 10.28 -1.87
CA THR A 230 -10.83 10.21 -3.12
C THR A 230 -11.28 11.61 -3.55
N CYS A 231 -11.54 11.80 -4.85
CA CYS A 231 -11.94 13.09 -5.39
C CYS A 231 -13.24 13.59 -4.75
N GLU A 232 -14.19 12.69 -4.51
CA GLU A 232 -15.52 12.94 -3.94
C GLU A 232 -15.46 13.48 -2.51
N ARG A 233 -14.37 13.21 -1.78
CA ARG A 233 -14.15 13.59 -0.38
C ARG A 233 -13.10 14.69 -0.20
N CYS A 234 -12.29 14.95 -1.23
CA CYS A 234 -11.09 15.76 -1.10
C CYS A 234 -11.40 17.27 -1.04
N ALA A 235 -10.90 17.95 -0.01
CA ALA A 235 -11.05 19.40 0.17
C ALA A 235 -10.09 20.27 -0.65
N ILE A 236 -9.10 19.67 -1.33
CA ILE A 236 -8.14 20.41 -2.17
C ILE A 236 -8.87 21.00 -3.38
N THR A 237 -8.98 22.33 -3.42
CA THR A 237 -9.73 23.06 -4.45
C THR A 237 -8.94 23.21 -5.76
N ASP A 238 -7.63 23.40 -5.68
CA ASP A 238 -6.69 23.59 -6.79
C ASP A 238 -6.09 22.26 -7.28
N CYS A 239 -6.96 21.31 -7.65
CA CYS A 239 -6.53 19.99 -8.10
C CYS A 239 -6.72 19.76 -9.60
N GLU A 240 -5.64 19.96 -10.37
CA GLU A 240 -5.60 19.77 -11.83
C GLU A 240 -5.89 18.33 -12.29
N VAL A 241 -5.66 17.35 -11.41
CA VAL A 241 -5.83 15.91 -11.70
C VAL A 241 -7.13 15.33 -11.12
N ARG A 242 -8.03 16.19 -10.63
CA ARG A 242 -9.32 15.81 -10.05
C ARG A 242 -10.19 15.12 -11.10
N GLN A 243 -10.78 13.98 -10.71
CA GLN A 243 -11.60 13.16 -11.60
C GLN A 243 -13.10 13.30 -11.35
N ALA A 244 -13.47 13.76 -10.15
CA ALA A 244 -14.85 13.93 -9.74
C ALA A 244 -15.01 15.16 -8.81
N PRO A 245 -16.18 15.81 -8.82
CA PRO A 245 -16.50 16.88 -7.88
C PRO A 245 -16.53 16.36 -6.43
N PRO A 246 -16.24 17.21 -5.42
CA PRO A 246 -16.19 16.82 -4.00
C PRO A 246 -17.60 16.72 -3.38
N ILE A 247 -18.47 15.90 -4.00
CA ILE A 247 -19.90 15.80 -3.66
C ILE A 247 -20.17 15.44 -2.19
N LEU A 248 -19.28 14.67 -1.54
CA LEU A 248 -19.45 14.28 -0.15
C LEU A 248 -19.06 15.41 0.80
N LEU A 249 -18.05 16.19 0.43
CA LEU A 249 -17.69 17.41 1.18
C LEU A 249 -18.79 18.46 1.07
N GLU A 250 -19.35 18.66 -0.13
CA GLU A 250 -20.46 19.59 -0.35
C GLU A 250 -21.70 19.20 0.47
N ARG A 251 -22.06 17.90 0.49
CA ARG A 251 -23.15 17.38 1.32
C ARG A 251 -22.89 17.60 2.81
N LYS A 252 -21.67 17.33 3.28
CA LYS A 252 -21.27 17.55 4.68
C LYS A 252 -21.42 19.02 5.08
N ASN A 253 -20.94 19.93 4.24
CA ASN A 253 -21.03 21.37 4.48
C ASN A 253 -22.49 21.85 4.48
N LYS A 254 -23.32 21.35 3.56
CA LYS A 254 -24.75 21.67 3.52
C LYS A 254 -25.48 21.20 4.78
N ASN A 255 -25.19 19.99 5.26
CA ASN A 255 -25.79 19.46 6.48
C ASN A 255 -25.38 20.28 7.71
N ALA A 256 -24.09 20.65 7.83
CA ALA A 256 -23.60 21.51 8.92
C ALA A 256 -24.27 22.90 8.92
N GLN A 257 -24.53 23.48 7.74
CA GLN A 257 -25.28 24.73 7.63
C GLN A 257 -26.73 24.56 8.11
N ILE A 258 -27.41 23.48 7.71
CA ILE A 258 -28.77 23.17 8.15
C ILE A 258 -28.82 22.99 9.68
N GLU A 259 -27.90 22.22 10.27
CA GLU A 259 -27.79 22.02 11.71
C GLU A 259 -27.62 23.36 12.46
N THR A 260 -26.78 24.25 11.92
CA THR A 260 -26.56 25.59 12.49
C THR A 260 -27.86 26.42 12.48
N VAL A 261 -28.60 26.38 11.37
CA VAL A 261 -29.89 27.10 11.25
C VAL A 261 -30.93 26.52 12.21
N VAL A 262 -31.03 25.20 12.31
CA VAL A 262 -31.96 24.53 13.24
C VAL A 262 -31.64 24.89 14.69
N ALA A 263 -30.36 24.88 15.07
CA ALA A 263 -29.94 25.26 16.42
C ALA A 263 -30.25 26.73 16.75
N ASP A 264 -30.10 27.64 15.79
CA ASP A 264 -30.48 29.06 15.97
C ASP A 264 -31.99 29.23 16.12
N LEU A 265 -32.79 28.52 15.32
CA LEU A 265 -34.25 28.54 15.43
C LEU A 265 -34.74 27.99 16.78
N GLN A 266 -34.14 26.89 17.26
CA GLN A 266 -34.46 26.33 18.58
C GLN A 266 -34.17 27.31 19.72
N LYS A 267 -33.09 28.10 19.62
CA LYS A 267 -32.76 29.14 20.62
C LYS A 267 -33.69 30.36 20.57
N ARG A 268 -34.31 30.64 19.42
CA ARG A 268 -35.26 31.76 19.27
C ARG A 268 -36.68 31.41 19.67
N LEU A 269 -37.02 30.12 19.61
CA LEU A 269 -38.38 29.60 19.85
C LEU A 269 -38.55 28.90 21.21
N GLY A 270 -37.46 28.64 21.93
CA GLY A 270 -37.45 28.13 23.32
C GLY A 270 -37.01 29.20 24.29
#